data_AF-W0DG11-F1
#
_entry.id   AF-W0DG11-F1
#
_cell.length_a   1.000
_cell.length_b   1.000
_cell.length_c   1.000
_cell.angle_alpha   90.00
_cell.angle_beta   90.00
_cell.angle_gamma   90.00
#
_symmetry.space_group_name_H-M   'P 1'
#
loop_
_entity.id
_entity.type
_entity.pdbx_description
1 polymer ?
#
loop_
_entity_poly.entity_id
_entity_poly.type
_entity_poly.pdbx_seq_one_letter_code
_entity_poly.pdbx_strand_id
1 'polypeptide(L)' 'MRFLFLLLVVFLYSYAKEPFTDLEGVVGYMVVEKNGKVENYMVVEEKGGGVKTIKVNRNPKEFLKKTEDGTQKK' A
#
# COMPACT_ATOMS: atom_id res chain seq x y z
N MET A 1 17.11 -32.70 -7.65
CA MET A 1 17.57 -31.40 -7.09
C MET A 1 17.13 -30.18 -7.92
N ARG A 2 17.31 -30.16 -9.25
CA ARG A 2 16.99 -28.98 -10.10
C ARG A 2 15.51 -28.57 -10.12
N PHE A 3 14.59 -29.52 -9.98
CA PHE A 3 13.14 -29.25 -9.91
C PHE A 3 12.69 -28.61 -8.59
N LEU A 4 13.40 -28.88 -7.49
CA LEU A 4 13.07 -28.32 -6.17
C LEU A 4 13.32 -26.81 -6.15
N PHE A 5 14.38 -26.37 -6.82
CA PHE A 5 14.72 -24.95 -6.98
C PHE A 5 13.68 -24.18 -7.81
N LEU A 6 13.12 -24.81 -8.85
CA LEU A 6 12.08 -24.20 -9.67
C LEU A 6 10.79 -23.93 -8.88
N LEU A 7 10.37 -24.88 -8.04
CA LEU A 7 9.22 -24.70 -7.15
C LEU A 7 9.45 -23.57 -6.14
N LEU A 8 10.65 -23.51 -5.55
CA LEU A 8 11.01 -22.44 -4.62
C LEU A 8 10.92 -21.05 -5.27
N VAL A 9 11.41 -20.91 -6.51
CA VAL A 9 11.38 -19.63 -7.24
C VAL A 9 9.94 -19.19 -7.55
N VAL A 10 9.05 -20.11 -7.92
CA VAL A 10 7.62 -19.78 -8.17
C VAL A 10 6.91 -19.36 -6.89
N PHE A 11 7.22 -20.01 -5.76
CA PHE A 11 6.68 -19.63 -4.45
C PHE A 11 7.13 -18.22 -4.02
N LEU A 12 8.41 -17.90 -4.19
CA LEU A 12 8.95 -16.58 -3.89
C LEU A 12 8.34 -15.48 -4.78
N TYR A 13 8.08 -15.79 -6.06
CA TYR A 13 7.44 -14.86 -6.98
C TYR A 13 5.99 -14.54 -6.62
N SER A 14 5.27 -15.50 -6.02
CA SER A 14 3.91 -15.25 -5.51
C SER A 14 3.91 -14.40 -4.24
N TYR A 15 4.88 -14.61 -3.34
CA TYR A 15 5.02 -13.81 -2.12
C TYR A 15 5.46 -12.36 -2.38
N ALA A 16 6.23 -12.11 -3.45
CA ALA A 16 6.69 -10.76 -3.80
C ALA A 16 5.61 -9.90 -4.47
N LYS A 17 4.46 -10.47 -4.86
CA LYS A 17 3.48 -9.78 -5.71
C LYS A 17 2.54 -8.84 -4.96
N GLU A 18 2.45 -8.94 -3.65
CA GLU A 18 1.52 -8.10 -2.88
C GLU A 18 2.19 -7.52 -1.64
N PRO A 19 2.98 -6.44 -1.79
CA PRO A 19 3.59 -5.80 -0.64
C PRO A 19 2.57 -5.04 0.24
N PHE A 20 1.37 -4.72 -0.26
CA PHE A 20 0.37 -3.93 0.48
C PHE A 20 -1.06 -4.21 0.01
N THR A 21 -1.67 -5.29 0.50
CA THR A 21 -3.11 -5.59 0.33
C THR A 21 -3.97 -4.94 1.42
N ASP A 22 -3.34 -4.46 2.51
CA ASP A 22 -4.04 -3.74 3.59
C ASP A 22 -4.16 -2.24 3.27
N LEU A 23 -5.17 -1.90 2.45
CA LEU A 23 -5.71 -0.53 2.38
C LEU A 23 -6.49 -0.15 3.65
N GLU A 24 -6.64 -1.06 4.61
CA GLU A 24 -7.36 -0.86 5.87
C GLU A 24 -6.67 0.14 6.83
N GLY A 25 -5.36 0.38 6.67
CA GLY A 25 -4.60 1.28 7.54
C GLY A 25 -4.41 2.70 7.00
N VAL A 26 -5.05 3.09 5.90
CA VAL A 26 -4.82 4.41 5.29
C VAL A 26 -5.47 5.51 6.15
N VAL A 27 -4.63 6.31 6.81
CA VAL A 27 -5.06 7.41 7.70
C VAL A 27 -5.02 8.77 7.02
N GLY A 28 -4.35 8.89 5.87
CA GLY A 28 -4.21 10.17 5.19
C GLY A 28 -3.46 10.09 3.86
N TYR A 29 -3.26 11.25 3.25
CA TYR A 29 -2.40 11.40 2.09
C TYR A 29 -1.58 12.69 2.15
N MET A 30 -0.50 12.71 1.37
CA MET A 30 0.35 13.88 1.18
C MET A 30 0.61 14.09 -0.31
N VAL A 31 0.52 15.33 -0.76
CA VAL A 31 0.88 15.73 -2.13
C VAL A 31 2.05 16.70 -2.00
N VAL A 32 3.18 16.36 -2.61
CA VAL A 32 4.40 17.16 -2.55
C VAL A 32 4.79 17.57 -3.95
N GLU A 33 5.03 18.86 -4.16
CA GLU A 33 5.61 19.35 -5.41
C GLU A 33 7.11 19.56 -5.22
N LYS A 34 7.92 18.89 -6.05
CA LYS A 34 9.38 19.04 -6.09
C LYS A 34 9.82 19.27 -7.53
N ASN A 35 10.49 20.39 -7.78
CA ASN A 35 11.02 20.75 -9.10
C ASN A 35 9.97 20.66 -10.22
N GLY A 36 8.74 21.12 -9.96
CA GLY A 36 7.62 21.06 -10.91
C GLY A 36 7.04 19.65 -11.16
N LYS A 37 7.49 18.63 -10.41
CA LYS A 37 6.91 17.29 -10.41
C LYS A 37 6.06 17.10 -9.16
N VAL A 38 4.81 16.72 -9.36
CA VAL A 38 3.88 16.36 -8.29
C VAL A 38 4.10 14.91 -7.90
N GLU A 39 4.43 14.67 -6.64
CA GLU A 39 4.58 13.35 -6.03
C GLU A 39 3.43 13.12 -5.04
N ASN A 40 2.69 12.04 -5.25
CA ASN A 40 1.58 11.67 -4.39
C ASN A 40 2.03 10.57 -3.43
N TYR A 41 1.58 10.68 -2.18
CA TYR A 41 1.88 9.72 -1.13
C TYR A 41 0.62 9.40 -0.32
N MET A 42 0.54 8.16 0.15
CA MET A 42 -0.42 7.72 1.15
C MET A 42 0.26 7.58 2.50
N VAL A 43 -0.46 7.91 3.56
CA VAL A 43 -0.03 7.74 4.94
C VAL A 43 -0.80 6.56 5.52
N VAL A 44 -0.08 5.55 5.99
CA VAL A 44 -0.63 4.29 6.49
C VAL A 44 -0.17 4.07 7.92
N GLU A 45 -1.11 3.75 8.80
CA GLU A 45 -0.83 3.31 10.16
C GLU A 45 -0.56 1.80 10.16
N GLU A 46 0.57 1.42 10.75
CA GLU A 46 0.94 0.03 10.95
C GLU A 46 0.28 -0.51 12.22
N LYS A 47 0.00 -1.82 12.28
CA LYS A 47 -0.63 -2.47 13.44
C LYS A 47 0.16 -2.32 14.75
N GLY A 48 1.41 -1.82 14.71
CA GLY A 48 2.26 -1.47 15.84
C GLY A 48 2.26 0.00 16.25
N GLY A 49 1.36 0.83 15.71
CA GLY A 49 1.27 2.28 15.99
C GLY A 49 2.31 3.14 15.27
N GLY A 50 3.10 2.54 14.38
CA GLY A 50 4.01 3.25 13.49
C GLY A 50 3.26 3.86 12.30
N VAL A 51 3.80 4.93 11.72
CA VAL A 51 3.23 5.57 10.53
C VAL A 51 4.22 5.46 9.38
N LYS A 52 3.75 5.02 8.22
CA LYS A 52 4.55 4.86 7.00
C LYS A 52 3.96 5.64 5.84
N THR A 53 4.85 6.22 5.05
CA THR A 53 4.48 6.96 3.84
C THR A 53 4.81 6.13 2.59
N ILE A 54 3.81 5.92 1.72
CA ILE A 54 3.93 5.10 0.50
C ILE A 54 3.72 6.00 -0.71
N LYS A 55 4.68 6.02 -1.64
CA LYS A 55 4.54 6.76 -2.90
C LYS A 55 3.52 6.08 -3.80
N VAL A 56 2.60 6.86 -4.35
CA VAL A 56 1.57 6.37 -5.26
C VAL A 56 1.54 7.15 -6.56
N ASN A 57 1.18 6.46 -7.64
CA ASN A 57 1.11 7.05 -8.98
C ASN A 57 -0.31 7.52 -9.35
N ARG A 58 -1.30 7.27 -8.48
CA ARG A 58 -2.71 7.67 -8.68
C ARG A 58 -3.07 8.82 -7.75
N ASN A 59 -4.25 9.39 -7.96
CA ASN A 59 -4.77 10.44 -7.07
C ASN A 59 -4.97 9.84 -5.67
N PRO A 60 -4.25 10.33 -4.64
CA PRO A 60 -4.26 9.68 -3.34
C PRO A 60 -5.60 9.84 -2.59
N LYS A 61 -6.47 10.77 -3.04
CA LYS A 61 -7.84 10.93 -2.52
C LYS A 61 -8.72 9.70 -2.76
N GLU A 62 -8.44 8.92 -3.80
CA GLU A 62 -9.22 7.72 -4.14
C GLU A 62 -9.06 6.60 -3.09
N PHE A 63 -8.00 6.66 -2.29
CA PHE A 63 -7.69 5.64 -1.29
C PHE A 63 -8.37 5.89 0.05
N LEU A 64 -8.81 7.12 0.33
CA LEU A 64 -9.56 7.44 1.56
C LEU A 64 -11.01 6.95 1.52
N LYS A 65 -11.64 6.92 0.35
CA LYS A 65 -13.07 6.58 0.21
C LYS A 65 -13.40 5.13 0.59
N LYS A 66 -12.42 4.23 0.57
CA LYS A 66 -12.65 2.81 0.91
C LYS A 66 -12.81 2.57 2.41
N THR A 67 -12.34 3.48 3.26
CA THR A 67 -12.42 3.35 4.72
C THR A 67 -13.75 3.86 5.28
N GLU A 68 -14.42 4.79 4.58
CA GLU A 68 -15.71 5.35 5.03
C GLU A 68 -16.87 4.34 4.93
N ASP A 69 -16.84 3.42 3.98
CA ASP A 69 -17.93 2.45 3.76
C ASP A 69 -17.96 1.30 4.80
N GLY A 70 -16.96 1.19 5.67
CA GLY A 70 -16.85 0.13 6.69
C GLY A 70 -17.24 0.54 8.12
N THR A 71 -17.36 1.85 8.41
CA THR A 71 -17.45 2.35 9.81
C THR A 71 -18.82 2.94 10.18
N GLN A 72 -19.82 2.81 9.30
CA GLN A 72 -21.21 3.10 9.66
C GLN A 72 -22.08 1.85 9.54
N LYS A 73 -21.96 0.94 10.51
CA LYS A 73 -23.10 0.09 10.92
C LYS A 73 -22.88 -0.49 12.33
N LYS A 74 -23.52 0.23 13.26
CA LYS A 74 -24.17 -0.23 14.50
C LYS A 74 -23.31 -0.67 15.68
#